data_AF-A0A942J9W7-F1
#
_entry.id   AF-A0A942J9W7-F1
#
_cell.length_a   1.000
_cell.length_b   1.000
_cell.length_c   1.000
_cell.angle_alpha   90.00
_cell.angle_beta   90.00
_cell.angle_gamma   90.00
#
_symmetry.space_group_name_H-M   'P 1'
#
loop_
_entity.id
_entity.type
_entity.pdbx_description
1 polymer ?
#
loop_
_entity_poly.entity_id
_entity_poly.type
_entity_poly.pdbx_seq_one_letter_code
_entity_poly.pdbx_strand_id
1 'polypeptide(L)'
;PVLDNPEGLPTIVEMINAQYGLDLTVNDVVALGQSILKTELAFNIKAGFTKADDRLPEFFYTDKLAPHNTVFDISDVDLDSVFEK
;
A
#
# COMPACT_ATOMS: atom_id res chain seq x y z
N PRO A 1 -3.54 1.02 -14.53
CA PRO A 1 -4.15 0.13 -13.52
C PRO A 1 -5.62 0.48 -13.28
N VAL A 2 -6.43 -0.41 -12.68
CA VAL A 2 -7.87 -0.16 -12.45
C VAL A 2 -8.11 1.11 -11.61
N LEU A 3 -7.20 1.44 -10.70
CA LEU A 3 -7.27 2.65 -9.87
C LEU A 3 -6.88 3.94 -10.60
N ASP A 4 -6.30 3.85 -11.81
CA ASP A 4 -5.97 5.03 -12.62
C ASP A 4 -7.16 5.47 -13.50
N ASN A 5 -8.21 4.64 -13.56
CA ASN A 5 -9.46 5.00 -14.20
C ASN A 5 -10.43 5.52 -13.12
N PRO A 6 -10.94 6.76 -13.22
CA PRO A 6 -11.89 7.31 -12.24
C PRO A 6 -13.16 6.45 -12.07
N GLU A 7 -13.53 5.66 -13.07
CA GLU A 7 -14.69 4.76 -13.02
C GLU A 7 -14.36 3.37 -12.46
N GLY A 8 -13.08 2.98 -12.40
CA GLY A 8 -12.68 1.60 -12.12
C GLY A 8 -13.11 1.08 -10.74
N LEU A 9 -12.82 1.84 -9.68
CA LEU A 9 -13.19 1.47 -8.32
C LEU A 9 -14.72 1.50 -8.09
N PRO A 10 -15.46 2.56 -8.50
CA PRO A 10 -16.92 2.57 -8.43
C PRO A 10 -17.59 1.36 -9.10
N THR A 11 -17.16 0.98 -10.32
CA THR A 11 -17.73 -0.17 -11.03
C THR A 11 -17.53 -1.49 -10.26
N ILE A 12 -16.39 -1.66 -9.58
CA ILE A 12 -16.17 -2.86 -8.74
C ILE A 12 -17.17 -2.91 -7.58
N VAL A 13 -17.43 -1.77 -6.93
CA VAL A 13 -18.41 -1.69 -5.82
C VAL A 13 -19.81 -2.05 -6.32
N GLU A 14 -20.20 -1.51 -7.48
CA GLU A 14 -21.50 -1.82 -8.10
C GLU A 14 -21.64 -3.31 -8.42
N MET A 15 -20.59 -3.95 -8.97
CA MET A 15 -20.60 -5.39 -9.24
C MET A 15 -20.73 -6.22 -7.96
N ILE A 16 -20.06 -5.84 -6.86
CA ILE A 16 -20.16 -6.53 -5.56
C ILE A 16 -21.58 -6.38 -5.00
N ASN A 17 -22.14 -5.17 -5.02
CA ASN A 17 -23.51 -4.91 -4.57
C ASN A 17 -24.53 -5.71 -5.39
N ALA A 18 -24.39 -5.75 -6.71
CA ALA A 18 -25.26 -6.50 -7.60
C ALA A 18 -25.20 -8.01 -7.36
N GLN A 19 -24.01 -8.56 -7.10
CA GLN A 19 -23.80 -9.99 -6.89
C GLN A 19 -24.33 -10.47 -5.54
N TYR A 20 -24.16 -9.68 -4.48
CA TYR A 20 -24.42 -10.10 -3.10
C TYR A 20 -25.62 -9.39 -2.46
N GLY A 21 -26.29 -8.50 -3.17
CA GLY A 21 -27.42 -7.71 -2.65
C GLY A 21 -27.01 -6.76 -1.52
N LEU A 22 -25.79 -6.25 -1.57
CA LEU A 22 -25.23 -5.32 -0.58
C LEU A 22 -25.50 -3.86 -0.98
N ASP A 23 -25.25 -2.96 -0.03
CA ASP A 23 -25.34 -1.51 -0.24
C ASP A 23 -24.04 -0.84 0.22
N LEU A 24 -22.91 -1.29 -0.35
CA LEU A 24 -21.59 -0.74 -0.06
C LEU A 24 -21.38 0.57 -0.83
N THR A 25 -20.76 1.54 -0.17
CA THR A 25 -20.18 2.72 -0.82
C THR A 25 -18.70 2.49 -1.16
N VAL A 26 -18.14 3.34 -2.02
CA VAL A 26 -16.68 3.34 -2.29
C VAL A 26 -15.87 3.53 -1.00
N ASN A 27 -16.34 4.38 -0.09
CA ASN A 27 -15.66 4.62 1.18
C ASN A 27 -15.65 3.37 2.08
N ASP A 28 -16.71 2.57 2.07
CA ASP A 28 -16.77 1.33 2.85
C ASP A 28 -15.72 0.33 2.36
N VAL A 29 -15.55 0.22 1.04
CA VAL A 29 -14.54 -0.67 0.45
C VAL A 29 -13.12 -0.16 0.71
N VAL A 30 -12.89 1.16 0.68
CA VAL A 30 -11.60 1.75 1.06
C VAL A 30 -11.28 1.48 2.53
N ALA A 31 -12.25 1.68 3.43
CA ALA A 31 -12.09 1.41 4.86
C ALA A 31 -11.83 -0.08 5.13
N LEU A 32 -12.51 -0.97 4.40
CA LEU A 32 -12.25 -2.40 4.44
C LEU A 32 -10.82 -2.73 4.01
N GLY A 33 -10.35 -2.16 2.90
CA GLY A 33 -8.97 -2.32 2.44
C GLY A 33 -7.94 -1.88 3.49
N GLN A 34 -8.17 -0.74 4.14
CA GLN A 34 -7.31 -0.26 5.24
C GLN A 34 -7.30 -1.22 6.44
N SER A 35 -8.46 -1.79 6.79
CA SER A 35 -8.57 -2.78 7.88
C SER A 35 -7.79 -4.06 7.57
N ILE A 36 -7.86 -4.54 6.32
CA ILE A 36 -7.11 -5.69 5.84
C ILE A 36 -5.61 -5.42 5.95
N LEU A 37 -5.12 -4.31 5.41
CA LEU A 37 -3.70 -3.95 5.46
C LEU A 37 -3.17 -3.85 6.91
N LYS A 38 -3.95 -3.26 7.82
CA LYS A 38 -3.59 -3.20 9.25
C LYS A 38 -3.51 -4.59 9.89
N THR A 39 -4.40 -5.49 9.49
CA THR A 39 -4.42 -6.87 9.97
C THR A 39 -3.20 -7.65 9.46
N GLU A 40 -2.87 -7.50 8.18
CA GLU A 40 -1.69 -8.11 7.55
C GLU A 40 -0.39 -7.59 8.18
N LEU A 41 -0.28 -6.27 8.39
CA LEU A 41 0.86 -5.67 9.08
C LEU A 41 1.02 -6.21 10.51
N ALA A 42 -0.06 -6.28 11.28
CA ALA A 42 -0.05 -6.83 12.63
C ALA A 42 0.32 -8.33 12.66
N PHE A 43 -0.06 -9.07 11.62
CA PHE A 43 0.35 -10.47 11.45
C PHE A 43 1.87 -10.57 11.21
N ASN A 44 2.42 -9.77 10.29
CA ASN A 44 3.85 -9.76 9.99
C ASN A 44 4.70 -9.39 11.21
N ILE A 45 4.29 -8.38 11.98
CA ILE A 45 4.96 -8.00 13.24
C ILE A 45 5.00 -9.18 14.22
N LYS A 46 3.88 -9.92 14.35
CA LYS A 46 3.83 -11.12 15.21
C LYS A 46 4.68 -12.28 14.68
N ALA A 47 4.89 -12.34 13.37
CA ALA A 47 5.80 -13.30 12.73
C ALA A 47 7.28 -12.91 12.88
N GLY A 48 7.58 -11.73 13.42
CA GLY A 48 8.95 -11.26 13.70
C GLY A 48 9.50 -10.28 12.66
N PHE A 49 8.68 -9.80 11.73
CA PHE A 49 9.09 -8.72 10.82
C PHE A 49 9.31 -7.44 11.61
N THR A 50 10.36 -6.71 11.23
CA THR A 50 10.79 -5.48 11.86
C THR A 50 10.94 -4.37 10.83
N LYS A 51 11.20 -3.14 11.29
CA LYS A 51 11.53 -2.00 10.42
C LYS A 51 12.70 -2.29 9.47
N ALA A 52 13.62 -3.21 9.83
CA ALA A 52 14.73 -3.59 8.96
C ALA A 52 14.30 -4.41 7.72
N ASP A 53 13.13 -5.06 7.78
CA ASP A 53 12.56 -5.82 6.66
C ASP A 53 11.79 -4.94 5.68
N ASP A 54 11.42 -3.71 6.09
CA ASP A 54 10.79 -2.68 5.27
C ASP A 54 11.85 -1.79 4.59
N ARG A 55 12.85 -2.41 3.96
CA ARG A 55 13.96 -1.71 3.28
C ARG A 55 14.05 -2.13 1.82
N LEU A 56 14.45 -1.19 0.96
CA LEU A 56 14.70 -1.49 -0.44
C LEU A 56 16.02 -2.29 -0.56
N PRO A 57 16.18 -3.07 -1.66
CA PRO A 57 17.48 -3.68 -1.98
C PRO A 57 18.62 -2.65 -2.04
N GLU A 58 19.83 -3.07 -1.67
CA GLU A 58 21.01 -2.19 -1.54
C GLU A 58 21.30 -1.34 -2.79
N PHE A 59 21.11 -1.91 -3.99
CA PHE A 59 21.40 -1.21 -5.24
C PHE A 59 20.55 0.07 -5.43
N PHE A 60 19.38 0.19 -4.80
CA PHE A 60 18.60 1.43 -4.85
C PHE A 60 19.33 2.61 -4.19
N TYR A 61 20.23 2.35 -3.24
CA TYR A 61 20.99 3.37 -2.52
C TYR A 61 22.36 3.66 -3.18
N THR A 62 22.89 2.75 -4.00
CA THR A 62 24.22 2.88 -4.62
C THR A 62 24.17 3.20 -6.11
N ASP A 63 23.24 2.60 -6.83
CA ASP A 63 23.25 2.59 -8.29
C ASP A 63 22.40 3.73 -8.84
N LYS A 64 23.05 4.60 -9.60
CA LYS A 64 22.41 5.79 -10.18
C LYS A 64 21.52 5.40 -11.34
N LEU A 65 20.23 5.71 -11.25
CA LEU A 65 19.28 5.43 -12.33
C LEU A 65 19.30 6.54 -13.38
N ALA A 66 19.75 6.21 -14.59
CA ALA A 66 19.69 7.12 -15.74
C ALA A 66 18.24 7.46 -16.12
N PRO A 67 17.98 8.65 -16.70
CA PRO A 67 18.94 9.70 -17.08
C PRO A 67 19.26 10.67 -15.94
N HIS A 68 18.50 10.65 -14.85
CA HIS A 68 18.60 11.62 -13.76
C HIS A 68 19.75 11.32 -12.80
N ASN A 69 20.31 10.11 -12.85
CA ASN A 69 21.46 9.65 -12.07
C ASN A 69 21.25 9.81 -10.55
N THR A 70 20.02 9.61 -10.11
CA THR A 70 19.61 9.66 -8.70
C THR A 70 19.63 8.27 -8.07
N VAL A 71 19.83 8.24 -6.76
CA VAL A 71 19.64 7.07 -5.90
C VAL A 71 18.46 7.35 -4.96
N PHE A 72 17.95 6.32 -4.29
CA PHE A 72 16.98 6.50 -3.22
C PHE A 72 17.68 7.15 -2.01
N ASP A 73 17.23 8.35 -1.64
CA ASP A 73 17.87 9.22 -0.66
C ASP A 73 16.99 9.51 0.59
N ILE A 74 15.85 8.81 0.71
CA ILE A 74 14.99 8.89 1.90
C ILE A 74 15.68 8.14 3.04
N SER A 75 15.77 8.79 4.21
CA SER A 75 16.40 8.19 5.38
C SER A 75 15.54 7.07 5.97
N ASP A 76 16.16 6.11 6.63
CA ASP A 76 15.47 5.06 7.37
C ASP A 76 14.48 5.62 8.40
N VAL A 77 14.81 6.74 9.04
CA VAL A 77 13.95 7.41 10.02
C VAL A 77 12.68 7.95 9.36
N ASP A 78 12.81 8.55 8.18
CA ASP A 78 11.65 9.06 7.43
C ASP A 78 10.78 7.90 6.95
N LEU A 79 11.39 6.80 6.50
CA LEU A 79 10.68 5.62 6.04
C LEU A 79 9.92 4.94 7.20
N ASP A 80 10.54 4.87 8.37
CA ASP A 80 9.93 4.29 9.57
C ASP A 80 8.70 5.06 10.06
N SER A 81 8.56 6.34 9.69
CA SER A 81 7.42 7.18 10.08
C SER A 81 6.13 6.87 9.31
N VAL A 82 6.19 6.09 8.23
CA VAL A 82 5.04 5.79 7.35
C VAL A 82 3.88 5.14 8.11
N PHE A 83 4.18 4.28 9.07
CA PHE A 83 3.17 3.55 9.87
C PHE A 83 2.88 4.18 11.24
N GLU A 84 3.49 5.31 11.55
CA GLU A 84 3.33 6.00 12.84
C GLU A 84 2.13 6.98 12.86
N LYS A 85 1.36 7.05 11.75
CA LYS A 85 0.19 7.93 11.58
C LYS A 85 -1.14 7.20 11.60
#